data_AF-A0A031JV91-F1
#
_entry.id   AF-A0A031JV91-F1
#
_cell.length_a   1.000
_cell.length_b   1.000
_cell.length_c   1.000
_cell.angle_alpha   90.00
_cell.angle_beta   90.00
_cell.angle_gamma   90.00
#
_symmetry.space_group_name_H-M   'P 1'
#
loop_
_entity.id
_entity.type
_entity.pdbx_description
1 polymer ?
#
loop_
_entity_poly.entity_id
_entity_poly.type
_entity_poly.pdbx_seq_one_letter_code
_entity_poly.pdbx_strand_id
1 'polypeptide(L)'
;MRFFVTAIAFALCGAAARATFQYVETRWQVVIFVTMAAVMEISADDRGRRASKLRFAVNASSAAAAIIAVKWYIEGVSPLVLTLLP
;
A
#
# COMPACT_ATOMS: atom_id res chain seq x y z
N MET A 1 -17.36 -6.64 7.44
CA MET A 1 -17.30 -5.24 6.98
C MET A 1 -16.09 -4.44 7.51
N ARG A 2 -15.73 -4.49 8.80
CA ARG A 2 -14.63 -3.66 9.35
C ARG A 2 -13.27 -3.79 8.64
N PHE A 3 -12.91 -4.98 8.16
CA PHE A 3 -11.63 -5.22 7.45
C PHE A 3 -11.52 -4.47 6.11
N PHE A 4 -12.62 -4.38 5.36
CA PHE A 4 -12.64 -3.70 4.06
C PHE A 4 -12.48 -2.19 4.21
N VAL A 5 -13.11 -1.60 5.23
CA VAL A 5 -13.01 -0.15 5.49
C VAL A 5 -11.57 0.25 5.82
N THR A 6 -10.86 -0.55 6.62
CA THR A 6 -9.44 -0.29 6.93
C THR A 6 -8.54 -0.44 5.70
N ALA A 7 -8.82 -1.41 4.84
CA ALA A 7 -8.03 -1.64 3.63
C ALA A 7 -8.18 -0.50 2.62
N ILE A 8 -9.41 0.00 2.43
CA ILE A 8 -9.71 1.15 1.57
C ILE A 8 -9.02 2.40 2.10
N ALA A 9 -9.13 2.67 3.41
CA ALA A 9 -8.44 3.82 4.02
C ALA A 9 -6.92 3.74 3.84
N PHE A 10 -6.33 2.54 3.97
CA PHE A 10 -4.90 2.31 3.73
C PHE A 10 -4.51 2.54 2.27
N ALA A 11 -5.33 2.06 1.33
CA ALA A 11 -5.11 2.26 -0.10
C ALA A 11 -5.15 3.75 -0.46
N LEU A 12 -6.11 4.51 0.07
CA LEU A 12 -6.22 5.95 -0.14
C LEU A 12 -5.01 6.69 0.43
N CYS A 13 -4.54 6.35 1.65
CA CYS A 13 -3.32 6.90 2.19
C CYS A 13 -2.09 6.56 1.33
N GLY A 14 -1.99 5.33 0.84
CA GLY A 14 -0.89 4.91 -0.05
C GLY A 14 -0.89 5.69 -1.36
N ALA A 15 -2.06 5.86 -1.98
CA ALA A 15 -2.24 6.66 -3.18
C ALA A 15 -1.87 8.13 -2.96
N ALA A 16 -2.39 8.73 -1.89
CA ALA A 16 -2.10 10.13 -1.53
C ALA A 16 -0.61 10.33 -1.24
N ALA A 17 0.03 9.43 -0.50
CA ALA A 17 1.47 9.50 -0.22
C ALA A 17 2.31 9.40 -1.51
N ARG A 18 1.99 8.47 -2.42
CA ARG A 18 2.69 8.37 -3.72
C ARG A 18 2.51 9.64 -4.55
N ALA A 19 1.29 10.21 -4.55
CA ALA A 19 0.96 11.43 -5.28
C ALA A 19 1.66 12.67 -4.72
N THR A 20 1.85 12.75 -3.40
CA THR A 20 2.55 13.87 -2.74
C THR A 20 4.07 13.73 -2.87
N PHE A 21 4.61 12.53 -2.71
CA PHE A 21 6.05 12.26 -2.74
C PHE A 21 6.48 11.67 -4.09
N GLN A 22 6.19 12.38 -5.19
CA GLN A 22 6.41 11.82 -6.53
C GLN A 22 7.87 11.46 -6.83
N TYR A 23 8.80 12.21 -6.24
CA TYR A 23 10.24 12.10 -6.45
C TYR A 23 10.91 10.98 -5.64
N VAL A 24 10.18 10.37 -4.70
CA VAL A 24 10.72 9.26 -3.90
C VAL A 24 10.52 7.96 -4.66
N GLU A 25 11.56 7.14 -4.69
CA GLU A 25 11.53 5.86 -5.37
C GLU A 25 10.45 4.93 -4.79
N THR A 26 9.67 4.33 -5.67
CA THR A 26 8.45 3.57 -5.31
C THR A 26 8.74 2.42 -4.35
N ARG A 27 9.91 1.78 -4.46
CA ARG A 27 10.33 0.69 -3.57
C ARG A 27 10.36 1.12 -2.10
N TRP A 28 10.82 2.32 -1.80
CA TRP A 28 10.90 2.84 -0.44
C TRP A 28 9.51 3.19 0.11
N GLN A 29 8.61 3.71 -0.72
CA GLN A 29 7.23 3.99 -0.31
C GLN A 29 6.46 2.72 0.06
N VAL A 30 6.64 1.64 -0.72
CA VAL A 30 6.06 0.33 -0.42
C VAL A 30 6.60 -0.20 0.91
N VAL A 31 7.93 -0.16 1.12
CA VAL A 31 8.55 -0.61 2.38
C VAL A 31 8.02 0.17 3.59
N ILE A 32 7.93 1.49 3.50
CA ILE A 32 7.41 2.34 4.57
C ILE A 32 5.95 1.97 4.88
N PHE A 33 5.10 1.82 3.87
CA PHE A 33 3.69 1.49 4.08
C PHE A 33 3.48 0.08 4.65
N VAL A 34 4.26 -0.90 4.20
CA VAL A 34 4.25 -2.25 4.77
C VAL A 34 4.71 -2.22 6.24
N THR A 35 5.72 -1.43 6.55
CA THR A 35 6.20 -1.25 7.93
C THR A 35 5.14 -0.58 8.79
N MET A 36 4.43 0.45 8.29
CA MET A 36 3.31 1.06 9.01
C MET A 36 2.14 0.08 9.22
N ALA A 37 1.82 -0.75 8.23
CA ALA A 37 0.82 -1.81 8.39
C ALA A 37 1.23 -2.81 9.49
N ALA A 38 2.53 -3.13 9.59
CA ALA A 38 3.03 -4.03 10.63
C ALA A 38 2.94 -3.39 12.01
N VAL A 39 3.32 -2.12 12.16
CA VAL A 39 3.19 -1.36 13.42
C VAL A 39 1.73 -1.25 13.85
N MET A 40 0.80 -1.00 12.92
CA MET A 40 -0.63 -0.94 13.22
C MET A 40 -1.19 -2.30 13.66
N GLU A 41 -0.67 -3.41 13.12
CA GLU A 41 -1.09 -4.75 13.54
C GLU A 41 -0.53 -5.11 14.92
N ILE A 42 0.75 -4.77 15.20
CA ILE A 42 1.39 -4.97 16.52
C ILE A 42 0.69 -4.13 17.59
N SER A 43 0.40 -2.85 17.31
CA SER A 43 -0.31 -1.97 18.23
C SER A 43 -1.79 -2.33 18.42
N ALA A 44 -2.38 -3.09 17.49
CA ALA A 44 -3.72 -3.66 17.69
C ALA A 44 -3.68 -4.84 18.68
N ASP A 45 -2.65 -5.68 18.60
CA ASP A 45 -2.42 -6.81 19.50
C ASP A 45 -2.24 -6.33 20.95
N ASP A 46 -1.43 -5.29 21.14
CA ASP A 46 -1.15 -4.66 22.43
C ASP A 46 -2.41 -4.04 23.09
N ARG A 47 -3.43 -3.71 22.27
CA ARG A 47 -4.74 -3.22 22.74
C ARG A 47 -5.75 -4.33 22.98
N GLY A 48 -5.31 -5.59 23.05
CA GLY A 48 -6.16 -6.76 23.28
C GLY A 48 -7.07 -7.10 22.09
N ARG A 49 -6.87 -6.48 20.92
CA ARG A 49 -7.57 -6.86 19.69
C ARG A 49 -6.70 -7.88 18.97
N ARG A 50 -7.15 -9.13 18.86
CA ARG A 50 -6.43 -10.21 18.16
C ARG A 50 -5.78 -9.70 16.87
N ALA A 51 -4.45 -9.77 16.81
CA ALA A 51 -3.72 -9.64 15.56
C ALA A 51 -4.26 -10.66 14.54
N SER A 52 -4.56 -10.17 13.35
CA SER A 52 -5.07 -10.96 12.23
C SER A 52 -4.10 -10.83 11.06
N LYS A 53 -3.38 -11.93 10.81
CA LYS A 53 -2.49 -12.06 9.64
C LYS A 53 -3.21 -11.73 8.33
N LEU A 54 -4.50 -12.08 8.25
CA LEU A 54 -5.35 -11.79 7.10
C LEU A 54 -5.57 -10.28 6.91
N ARG A 55 -5.82 -9.53 8.00
CA ARG A 55 -5.99 -8.07 7.95
C ARG A 55 -4.71 -7.38 7.53
N PHE A 56 -3.58 -7.80 8.09
CA PHE A 56 -2.28 -7.28 7.69
C PHE A 56 -2.03 -7.50 6.19
N ALA A 57 -2.21 -8.73 5.69
CA ALA A 57 -2.00 -9.05 4.29
C ALA A 57 -2.87 -8.20 3.37
N VAL A 58 -4.17 -8.04 3.68
CA VAL A 58 -5.10 -7.23 2.89
C VAL A 58 -4.73 -5.74 2.91
N ASN A 59 -4.37 -5.18 4.06
CA ASN A 59 -3.97 -3.77 4.16
C ASN A 59 -2.65 -3.51 3.40
N ALA A 60 -1.67 -4.39 3.56
CA ALA A 60 -0.38 -4.29 2.89
C ALA A 60 -0.52 -4.42 1.37
N SER A 61 -1.29 -5.41 0.89
CA SER A 61 -1.53 -5.60 -0.55
C SER A 61 -2.30 -4.43 -1.15
N SER A 62 -3.29 -3.89 -0.43
CA SER A 62 -4.09 -2.75 -0.91
C SER A 62 -3.25 -1.47 -1.01
N ALA A 63 -2.38 -1.21 -0.03
CA ALA A 63 -1.46 -0.08 -0.07
C ALA A 63 -0.42 -0.21 -1.20
N ALA A 64 0.17 -1.39 -1.36
CA ALA A 64 1.13 -1.66 -2.44
C ALA A 64 0.48 -1.50 -3.83
N ALA A 65 -0.71 -2.06 -4.03
CA ALA A 65 -1.45 -1.93 -5.29
C ALA A 65 -1.78 -0.46 -5.60
N ALA A 66 -2.19 0.33 -4.61
CA ALA A 66 -2.48 1.75 -4.78
C ALA A 66 -1.23 2.56 -5.20
N ILE A 67 -0.09 2.31 -4.55
CA ILE A 67 1.18 2.99 -4.90
C ILE A 67 1.62 2.63 -6.32
N ILE A 68 1.53 1.36 -6.71
CA ILE A 68 1.90 0.90 -8.05
C ILE A 68 0.95 1.48 -9.11
N ALA A 69 -0.36 1.46 -8.86
CA ALA A 69 -1.34 2.03 -9.77
C ALA A 69 -1.13 3.53 -9.99
N VAL A 70 -0.87 4.29 -8.91
CA VAL A 70 -0.57 5.72 -9.01
C VAL A 70 0.77 5.96 -9.71
N LYS A 71 1.77 5.08 -9.53
CA LYS A 71 3.01 5.14 -10.32
C LYS A 71 2.72 5.01 -11.82
N TRP A 72 1.98 3.98 -12.22
CA TRP A 72 1.62 3.78 -13.63
C TRP A 72 0.81 4.95 -14.20
N TYR A 73 -0.08 5.52 -13.38
CA TYR A 73 -0.84 6.70 -13.76
C TYR A 73 0.06 7.93 -13.99
N ILE A 74 1.02 8.20 -13.09
CA ILE A 74 1.93 9.35 -13.21
C ILE A 74 2.92 9.16 -14.36
N GLU A 75 3.48 7.97 -14.51
CA GLU A 75 4.50 7.68 -15.53
C GLU A 75 3.90 7.39 -16.91
N GLY A 76 2.57 7.25 -17.00
CA GLY A 76 1.83 6.97 -18.23
C GLY A 76 2.09 5.58 -18.83
N VAL A 77 2.98 4.79 -18.23
CA VAL A 77 3.41 3.51 -18.79
C VAL A 77 3.62 2.48 -17.68
N SER A 78 3.00 1.31 -17.84
CA SER A 78 3.32 0.14 -17.02
C SER A 78 4.62 -0.49 -17.52
N PRO A 79 5.60 -0.85 -16.66
CA PRO A 79 6.82 -1.55 -17.06
C PRO A 79 6.55 -2.88 -17.78
N LEU A 80 5.41 -3.51 -17.49
CA LEU A 80 4.93 -4.72 -18.19
C LEU A 80 4.54 -4.42 -19.63
N VAL A 81 4.07 -3.21 -19.93
CA VAL A 81 3.76 -2.78 -21.30
C VAL A 81 5.03 -2.40 -22.05
N LEU A 82 6.00 -1.76 -21.39
CA LEU A 82 7.32 -1.45 -21.96
C LEU A 82 8.11 -2.70 -22.38
N THR A 83 7.95 -3.80 -21.66
CA THR A 83 8.60 -5.08 -21.98
C THR A 83 7.89 -5.88 -23.07
N LEU A 84 6.66 -5.50 -23.44
CA LEU A 84 5.85 -6.12 -24.49
C LEU A 84 5.80 -5.29 -25.78
N LEU A 85 6.32 -4.07 -25.77
CA LEU A 85 6.49 -3.24 -26.95
C LEU A 85 7.78 -3.66 -27.68
N PRO A 86 7.73 -3.99 -28.99
CA PRO A 86 8.88 -4.44 -29.78
C PRO A 86 9.94 -3.34 -29.99
#